data_AF-A0A964Q3Z4-F1
#
_entry.id   AF-A0A964Q3Z4-F1
#
_cell.length_a   1.000
_cell.length_b   1.000
_cell.length_c   1.000
_cell.angle_alpha   90.00
_cell.angle_beta   90.00
_cell.angle_gamma   90.00
#
_symmetry.space_group_name_H-M   'P 1'
#
loop_
_entity.id
_entity.type
_entity.pdbx_description
1 polymer ?
#
loop_
_entity_poly.entity_id
_entity_poly.type
_entity_poly.pdbx_seq_one_letter_code
_entity_poly.pdbx_strand_id
1 'polypeptide(L)'
;MFYSSEAEKLREFFRDKIGFPCFDAGGGWLIFNLPKGELGCHPAEITDGQPSGTAHISFSCDNLEKTISELRSRGVEFSGPVHQEEYGLVTFFQAPGGFLIQLYQPSYQPGS
;
A
#
# COMPACT_ATOMS: atom_id res chain seq x y z
N MET A 1 8.32 -6.50 -0.37
CA MET A 1 9.06 -6.32 -1.63
C MET A 1 8.08 -6.39 -2.79
N PHE A 2 8.17 -5.47 -3.75
CA PHE A 2 7.38 -5.49 -4.99
C PHE A 2 8.26 -6.00 -6.13
N TYR A 3 7.75 -6.94 -6.93
CA TYR A 3 8.40 -7.44 -8.13
C TYR A 3 7.63 -6.95 -9.35
N SER A 4 8.15 -5.93 -10.03
CA SER A 4 7.44 -5.22 -11.08
C SER A 4 8.11 -5.36 -12.43
N SER A 5 7.32 -5.58 -13.48
CA SER A 5 7.75 -5.44 -14.88
C SER A 5 8.00 -3.97 -15.28
N GLU A 6 7.56 -3.01 -14.45
CA GLU A 6 7.74 -1.56 -14.62
C GLU A 6 8.49 -0.97 -13.41
N ALA A 7 9.61 -1.58 -13.03
CA ALA A 7 10.32 -1.28 -11.79
C ALA A 7 10.70 0.20 -11.61
N GLU A 8 11.18 0.87 -12.66
CA GLU A 8 11.55 2.30 -12.60
C GLU A 8 10.33 3.18 -12.30
N LYS A 9 9.24 3.02 -13.08
CA LYS A 9 7.99 3.76 -12.87
C LYS A 9 7.41 3.52 -11.48
N LEU A 10 7.50 2.29 -10.97
CA LEU A 10 7.01 1.97 -9.63
C LEU A 10 7.84 2.66 -8.54
N ARG A 11 9.16 2.75 -8.69
CA ARG A 11 10.02 3.51 -7.76
C ARG A 11 9.69 5.01 -7.80
N GLU A 12 9.55 5.58 -8.99
CA GLU A 12 9.15 6.99 -9.15
C GLU A 12 7.77 7.25 -8.54
N PHE A 13 6.83 6.33 -8.72
CA PHE A 13 5.51 6.41 -8.10
C PHE A 13 5.59 6.45 -6.56
N PHE A 14 6.36 5.54 -5.94
CA PHE A 14 6.51 5.56 -4.49
C PHE A 14 7.23 6.81 -3.97
N ARG A 15 8.22 7.33 -4.71
CA ARG A 15 8.95 8.55 -4.35
C ARG A 15 8.08 9.81 -4.50
N ASP A 16 7.44 9.99 -5.64
CA ASP A 16 6.85 11.26 -6.04
C ASP A 16 5.34 11.33 -5.75
N LYS A 17 4.64 10.20 -5.88
CA LYS A 17 3.17 10.13 -5.73
C LYS A 17 2.77 9.72 -4.32
N ILE A 18 3.36 8.65 -3.81
CA ILE A 18 3.13 8.25 -2.42
C ILE A 18 3.89 9.17 -1.46
N GLY A 19 5.09 9.63 -1.85
CA GLY A 19 5.86 10.60 -1.08
C GLY A 19 6.76 9.96 -0.03
N PHE A 20 7.13 8.70 -0.19
CA PHE A 20 7.99 8.04 0.77
C PHE A 20 9.43 8.54 0.68
N PRO A 21 10.09 8.81 1.83
CA PRO A 21 11.50 9.14 1.83
C PRO A 21 12.31 7.94 1.37
N CYS A 22 13.34 8.17 0.57
CA CYS A 22 14.19 7.12 0.01
C CYS A 22 15.63 7.58 -0.20
N PHE A 23 16.51 6.62 -0.47
CA PHE A 23 17.86 6.87 -0.96
C PHE A 23 18.20 5.92 -2.11
N ASP A 24 19.09 6.35 -3.01
CA ASP A 24 19.61 5.50 -4.08
C ASP A 24 20.77 4.65 -3.55
N ALA A 25 20.62 3.32 -3.58
CA ALA A 25 21.66 2.38 -3.19
C ALA A 25 22.66 2.08 -4.34
N GLY A 26 22.53 2.76 -5.47
CA GLY A 26 23.33 2.63 -6.66
C GLY A 26 22.51 2.19 -7.88
N GLY A 27 22.79 2.78 -9.04
CA GLY A 27 22.18 2.38 -10.31
C GLY A 27 20.67 2.60 -10.39
N GLY A 28 20.12 3.59 -9.66
CA GLY A 28 18.68 3.88 -9.63
C GLY A 28 17.87 2.90 -8.77
N TRP A 29 18.53 2.09 -7.94
CA TRP A 29 17.88 1.20 -6.98
C TRP A 29 17.50 1.97 -5.72
N LEU A 30 16.27 2.52 -5.71
CA LEU A 30 15.75 3.23 -4.55
C LEU A 30 15.35 2.28 -3.41
N ILE A 31 15.85 2.57 -2.21
CA ILE A 31 15.42 1.98 -0.95
C ILE A 31 14.56 3.00 -0.20
N PHE A 32 13.36 2.60 0.21
CA PHE A 32 12.39 3.48 0.88
C PHE A 32 12.46 3.31 2.40
N ASN A 33 12.53 4.44 3.11
CA ASN A 33 12.53 4.52 4.56
C ASN A 33 11.08 4.59 5.04
N LEU A 34 10.50 3.42 5.30
CA LEU A 34 9.15 3.33 5.84
C LEU A 34 9.19 3.45 7.37
N PRO A 35 8.11 3.95 8.00
CA PRO A 35 7.93 3.81 9.45
C PRO A 35 7.83 2.33 9.85
N LYS A 36 7.59 2.08 11.14
CA LYS A 36 7.41 0.72 11.67
C LYS A 36 6.36 -0.06 10.86
N GLY A 37 6.67 -1.31 10.57
CA GLY A 37 5.77 -2.24 9.89
C GLY A 37 5.12 -3.20 10.88
N GLU A 38 3.93 -3.66 10.54
CA GLU A 38 3.21 -4.72 11.24
C GLU A 38 3.15 -5.98 10.37
N LEU A 39 2.97 -7.14 11.01
CA LEU A 39 2.72 -8.41 10.32
C LEU A 39 1.40 -8.99 10.81
N GLY A 40 0.45 -9.16 9.90
CA GLY A 40 -0.80 -9.87 10.11
C GLY A 40 -0.81 -11.20 9.35
N CYS A 41 -1.49 -12.21 9.90
CA CYS A 41 -1.73 -13.49 9.25
C CYS A 41 -3.24 -13.70 9.15
N HIS A 42 -3.77 -13.65 7.94
CA HIS A 42 -5.17 -14.02 7.69
C HIS A 42 -5.29 -15.54 7.45
N PRO A 43 -6.39 -16.18 7.89
CA PRO A 43 -6.73 -17.51 7.41
C PRO A 43 -6.78 -17.54 5.88
N ALA A 44 -6.22 -18.59 5.28
CA ALA A 44 -6.40 -18.84 3.86
C ALA A 44 -7.80 -19.47 3.66
N GLU A 45 -8.69 -18.78 2.97
CA GLU A 45 -10.01 -19.32 2.61
C GLU A 45 -10.05 -19.76 1.15
N ILE A 46 -10.69 -20.90 0.90
CA ILE A 46 -10.72 -21.54 -0.43
C ILE A 46 -11.73 -20.86 -1.37
N THR A 47 -12.75 -20.19 -0.83
CA THR A 47 -13.86 -19.63 -1.61
C THR A 47 -13.73 -18.14 -1.87
N ASP A 48 -13.35 -17.35 -0.86
CA ASP A 48 -13.35 -15.88 -0.90
C ASP A 48 -12.02 -15.27 -0.41
N GLY A 49 -11.06 -16.11 -0.02
CA GLY A 49 -9.75 -15.71 0.46
C GLY A 49 -8.65 -15.89 -0.59
N GLN A 50 -7.45 -15.44 -0.23
CA GLN A 50 -6.26 -15.69 -1.04
C GLN A 50 -5.70 -17.09 -0.73
N PRO A 51 -5.17 -17.82 -1.74
CA PRO A 51 -4.55 -19.11 -1.49
C PRO A 51 -3.35 -18.96 -0.55
N SER A 52 -3.09 -20.01 0.24
CA SER A 52 -1.92 -20.06 1.12
C SER A 52 -0.62 -19.80 0.32
N GLY A 53 0.31 -19.06 0.93
CA GLY A 53 1.54 -18.61 0.27
C GLY A 53 1.41 -17.25 -0.42
N THR A 54 0.20 -16.68 -0.51
CA THR A 54 0.01 -15.30 -0.97
C THR A 54 0.45 -14.32 0.12
N ALA A 55 1.33 -13.38 -0.24
CA ALA A 55 1.76 -12.30 0.64
C ALA A 55 1.30 -10.96 0.08
N HIS A 56 0.66 -10.15 0.92
CA HIS A 56 0.19 -8.81 0.56
C HIS A 56 1.00 -7.73 1.28
N ILE A 57 1.07 -6.55 0.66
CA ILE A 57 1.61 -5.34 1.27
C ILE A 57 0.49 -4.31 1.27
N SER A 58 0.20 -3.78 2.46
CA SER A 58 -0.80 -2.74 2.69
C SER A 58 -0.13 -1.55 3.37
N PHE A 59 -0.66 -0.35 3.14
CA PHE A 59 -0.25 0.85 3.87
C PHE A 59 -1.36 1.28 4.81
N SER A 60 -1.01 1.59 6.06
CA SER A 60 -1.93 2.17 7.03
C SER A 60 -1.79 3.69 7.10
N CYS A 61 -2.84 4.36 7.57
CA CYS A 61 -2.83 5.80 7.84
C CYS A 61 -3.78 6.16 8.99
N ASP A 62 -3.54 7.29 9.64
CA ASP A 62 -4.37 7.75 10.77
C ASP A 62 -5.73 8.30 10.32
N ASN A 63 -5.81 8.83 9.09
CA ASN A 63 -7.03 9.40 8.52
C ASN A 63 -7.14 9.06 7.03
N LEU A 64 -8.07 8.14 6.70
CA LEU A 64 -8.20 7.60 5.36
C LEU A 64 -8.66 8.65 4.35
N GLU A 65 -9.72 9.40 4.65
CA GLU A 65 -10.29 10.40 3.74
C GLU A 65 -9.30 11.51 3.40
N LYS A 66 -8.58 12.01 4.42
CA LYS A 66 -7.52 13.01 4.23
C LYS A 66 -6.40 12.45 3.34
N THR A 67 -5.95 11.23 3.62
CA THR A 67 -4.87 10.58 2.85
C THR A 67 -5.29 10.33 1.40
N ILE A 68 -6.53 9.89 1.15
CA ILE A 68 -7.10 9.73 -0.19
C ILE A 68 -7.07 11.07 -0.94
N SER A 69 -7.55 12.16 -0.31
CA SER A 69 -7.57 13.48 -0.92
C SER A 69 -6.17 13.96 -1.31
N GLU A 70 -5.20 13.80 -0.40
CA GLU A 70 -3.80 14.15 -0.66
C GLU A 70 -3.18 13.33 -1.79
N LEU A 71 -3.38 12.01 -1.80
CA LEU A 71 -2.85 11.13 -2.83
C LEU A 71 -3.52 11.40 -4.19
N ARG A 72 -4.83 11.65 -4.23
CA ARG A 72 -5.53 12.07 -5.46
C ARG A 72 -5.00 13.38 -6.00
N SER A 73 -4.69 14.36 -5.14
CA SER A 73 -4.09 15.62 -5.59
C SER A 73 -2.70 15.44 -6.21
N ARG A 74 -1.98 14.37 -5.85
CA ARG A 74 -0.73 13.95 -6.48
C ARG A 74 -0.94 13.09 -7.74
N GLY A 75 -2.17 12.71 -8.07
CA GLY A 75 -2.52 11.91 -9.25
C GLY A 75 -2.54 10.41 -9.01
N VAL A 76 -2.74 9.96 -7.77
CA VAL A 76 -2.99 8.54 -7.46
C VAL A 76 -4.44 8.18 -7.74
N GLU A 77 -4.65 7.09 -8.49
CA GLU A 77 -5.97 6.58 -8.84
C GLU A 77 -6.43 5.50 -7.85
N PHE A 78 -7.68 5.59 -7.40
CA PHE A 78 -8.30 4.64 -6.48
C PHE A 78 -9.31 3.77 -7.24
N SER A 79 -9.33 2.47 -6.96
CA SER A 79 -10.12 1.49 -7.71
C SER A 79 -11.53 1.26 -7.16
N GLY A 80 -11.92 1.93 -6.08
CA GLY A 80 -13.22 1.73 -5.44
C GLY A 80 -13.49 2.68 -4.27
N PRO A 81 -14.72 2.67 -3.73
CA PRO A 81 -15.06 3.45 -2.55
C PRO A 81 -14.39 2.90 -1.29
N VAL A 82 -14.37 3.71 -0.23
CA VAL A 82 -14.05 3.25 1.11
C VAL A 82 -15.14 2.28 1.58
N HIS A 83 -14.74 1.18 2.20
CA HIS A 83 -15.64 0.21 2.84
C HIS A 83 -15.09 -0.22 4.21
N GLN A 84 -15.97 -0.80 5.03
CA GLN A 84 -15.64 -1.26 6.37
C GLN A 84 -15.25 -2.74 6.34
N GLU A 85 -14.07 -3.04 6.86
CA GLU A 85 -13.60 -4.39 7.19
C GLU A 85 -13.53 -4.55 8.72
N GLU A 86 -13.34 -5.79 9.21
CA GLU A 86 -13.25 -6.05 10.66
C GLU A 86 -12.10 -5.27 11.34
N TYR A 87 -11.00 -5.06 10.62
CA TYR A 87 -9.79 -4.41 11.11
C TYR A 87 -9.70 -2.90 10.79
N GLY A 88 -10.67 -2.31 10.07
CA GLY A 88 -10.62 -0.89 9.75
C GLY A 88 -11.39 -0.46 8.51
N LEU A 89 -11.25 0.82 8.16
CA LEU A 89 -11.74 1.36 6.90
C LEU A 89 -10.71 1.10 5.80
N VAL A 90 -11.16 0.61 4.65
CA VAL A 90 -10.28 0.11 3.58
C VAL A 90 -10.65 0.72 2.23
N THR A 91 -9.64 0.99 1.42
CA THR A 91 -9.75 1.21 -0.02
C THR A 91 -8.49 0.70 -0.72
N PHE A 92 -8.44 0.81 -2.05
CA PHE A 92 -7.32 0.37 -2.86
C PHE A 92 -6.94 1.42 -3.90
N PHE A 93 -5.64 1.55 -4.15
CA PHE A 93 -5.09 2.40 -5.20
C PHE A 93 -4.25 1.60 -6.19
N GLN A 94 -4.16 2.12 -7.41
CA GLN A 94 -3.38 1.52 -8.49
C GLN A 94 -1.94 2.03 -8.48
N ALA A 95 -0.99 1.16 -8.84
CA ALA A 95 0.42 1.53 -9.03
C ALA A 95 1.02 0.85 -10.29
N PRO A 96 2.08 1.43 -10.89
CA PRO A 96 2.70 0.90 -12.12
C PRO A 96 3.15 -0.56 -12.01
N GLY A 97 3.00 -1.34 -13.08
CA GLY A 97 3.16 -2.80 -13.06
C GLY A 97 1.87 -3.56 -12.73
N GLY A 98 0.72 -2.86 -12.71
CA GLY A 98 -0.59 -3.47 -12.50
C GLY A 98 -0.90 -3.82 -11.05
N PHE A 99 -0.24 -3.18 -10.09
CA PHE A 99 -0.51 -3.45 -8.68
C PHE A 99 -1.78 -2.77 -8.23
N LEU A 100 -2.54 -3.51 -7.44
CA LEU A 100 -3.63 -3.00 -6.62
C LEU A 100 -3.18 -3.08 -5.16
N ILE A 101 -3.00 -1.92 -4.51
CA ILE A 101 -2.41 -1.82 -3.18
C ILE A 101 -3.45 -1.30 -2.20
N GLN A 102 -3.58 -1.97 -1.07
CA GLN A 102 -4.50 -1.59 -0.01
C GLN A 102 -3.98 -0.37 0.76
N LEU A 103 -4.86 0.60 0.97
CA LEU A 103 -4.69 1.68 1.95
C LEU A 103 -5.82 1.54 2.99
N TYR A 104 -5.47 1.56 4.27
CA TYR A 104 -6.46 1.40 5.32
C TYR A 104 -6.21 2.29 6.54
N GLN A 105 -7.28 2.58 7.27
CA GLN A 105 -7.23 3.20 8.59
C GLN A 105 -7.65 2.14 9.62
N PRO A 106 -6.73 1.71 10.51
CA PRO A 106 -7.01 0.64 11.47
C PRO A 106 -8.08 1.07 12.48
N SER A 107 -8.93 0.13 12.89
CA SER A 107 -9.85 0.27 14.03
C SER A 107 -9.22 -0.18 15.35
N TYR A 108 -8.01 -0.74 15.29
CA TYR A 108 -7.19 -1.14 16.43
C TYR A 108 -6.06 -0.13 16.65
N GLN A 109 -5.40 -0.17 17.82
CA GLN A 109 -4.19 0.61 18.06
C GLN A 109 -2.98 -0.08 17.44
N PRO A 110 -2.29 0.55 16.47
CA PRO A 110 -1.07 -0.01 15.91
C PRO A 110 0.02 -0.18 16.98
N GLY A 111 0.92 -1.14 16.75
CA GLY A 111 2.08 -1.37 17.59
C GLY A 111 2.97 -0.12 17.70
N SER A 112 3.48 0.14 18.91
CA SER A 112 4.30 1.32 19.22
C SER A 112 5.70 1.29 18.65
#